data_AF-A0AAW1S1F5-F1
#
_entry.id   AF-A0AAW1S1F5-F1
#
_cell.length_a   1.000
_cell.length_b   1.000
_cell.length_c   1.000
_cell.angle_alpha   90.00
_cell.angle_beta   90.00
_cell.angle_gamma   90.00
#
_symmetry.space_group_name_H-M   'P 1'
#
loop_
_entity.id
_entity.type
_entity.pdbx_description
1 polymer ?
#
loop_
_entity_poly.entity_id
_entity_poly.type
_entity_poly.pdbx_seq_one_letter_code
_entity_poly.pdbx_strand_id
1 'polypeptide(L)'
;MDKLLAQGRLAEAGCSRQAHHNMRCHGDEFVMATLVACGKLPLLVHELLVSEVWRERVYPHLEQHLAQCVDSVTAYLLLYHEAALANLLEAVLFHADAAAALDDAAALELADWACRRLLHLNTSAHAFASAPERSAKEMLEADASEELRLKRAEVDFGASLCGLTILRYLSEHIAVLPLGVPDRLVATHDAPLGLLALLDRPPWERRRAGGRGSNPDPNRREAPVPNSHPTLERFEGGQWCAVAPADRLQLVQPATQAWLALYNLVADPACRAKAPNSQARTDTLLRARRQLSDLLLDQVPVLRGLRRALDEMAAGITPNDAGRAALLLEQVPEMRQRLLARSDWAELAARQAAGALGADLRALTEARAISLLRSFEFMCELEPSVATREQKGPERRVSLQTWRGLGDGGFEPWADFDFSIDAARPPEPVELASPDAPELVARGLRYRLLPMETGGNSRPLPVQGRAVAVHAGRTAAALLELPSAATRDACAAELPAVVWLTLGLLASDGLALQVRLVRVERPPLRDRVAGAWFCYRPAGGAITLLHEPLSGGWKLV
;
A
#
# COMPACT_ATOMS: atom_id res chain seq x y z
N MET A 1 9.95 -10.48 26.24
CA MET A 1 10.26 -9.96 24.88
C MET A 1 9.22 -10.40 23.85
N ASP A 2 8.31 -11.33 24.18
CA ASP A 2 7.50 -12.06 23.18
C ASP A 2 6.14 -11.42 22.83
N LYS A 3 5.56 -10.59 23.70
CA LYS A 3 4.35 -9.80 23.35
C LYS A 3 4.65 -8.63 22.41
N LEU A 4 5.87 -8.10 22.44
CA LEU A 4 6.29 -6.94 21.64
C LEU A 4 6.58 -7.29 20.17
N LEU A 5 7.04 -8.51 19.88
CA LEU A 5 7.38 -8.93 18.52
C LEU A 5 6.13 -9.07 17.63
N ALA A 6 5.03 -9.61 18.14
CA ALA A 6 3.79 -9.73 17.37
C ALA A 6 3.00 -8.42 17.29
N GLN A 7 2.95 -7.63 18.36
CA GLN A 7 2.31 -6.31 18.35
C GLN A 7 3.10 -5.28 17.52
N GLY A 8 4.44 -5.32 17.58
CA GLY A 8 5.32 -4.49 16.75
C GLY A 8 5.14 -4.78 15.26
N ARG A 9 5.13 -6.06 14.87
CA ARG A 9 4.93 -6.47 13.47
C ARG A 9 3.54 -6.15 12.91
N LEU A 10 2.50 -6.21 13.75
CA LEU A 10 1.15 -5.75 13.38
C LEU A 10 1.06 -4.24 13.27
N ALA A 11 1.77 -3.50 14.13
CA ALA A 11 1.87 -2.04 14.07
C ALA A 11 2.64 -1.59 12.82
N GLU A 12 3.73 -2.28 12.45
CA GLU A 12 4.49 -2.05 11.21
C GLU A 12 3.64 -2.32 9.97
N ALA A 13 2.90 -3.42 9.92
CA ALA A 13 1.97 -3.72 8.83
C ALA A 13 0.78 -2.74 8.76
N GLY A 14 0.36 -2.18 9.91
CA GLY A 14 -0.61 -1.08 9.96
C GLY A 14 -0.02 0.23 9.45
N CYS A 15 1.21 0.54 9.84
CA CYS A 15 1.95 1.74 9.45
C CYS A 15 2.26 1.72 7.94
N SER A 16 2.66 0.56 7.40
CA SER A 16 2.88 0.36 5.96
C SER A 16 1.59 0.52 5.16
N ARG A 17 0.46 -0.07 5.63
CA ARG A 17 -0.84 0.14 4.98
C ARG A 17 -1.28 1.60 5.02
N GLN A 18 -1.06 2.29 6.14
CA GLN A 18 -1.40 3.69 6.29
C GLN A 18 -0.50 4.60 5.43
N ALA A 19 0.79 4.30 5.33
CA ALA A 19 1.72 5.03 4.46
C ALA A 19 1.30 4.90 2.99
N HIS A 20 1.00 3.68 2.53
CA HIS A 20 0.47 3.46 1.18
C HIS A 20 -0.88 4.16 0.96
N HIS A 21 -1.76 4.19 1.97
CA HIS A 21 -3.02 4.93 1.90
C HIS A 21 -2.77 6.44 1.75
N ASN A 22 -1.88 7.02 2.54
CA ASN A 22 -1.55 8.45 2.46
C ASN A 22 -0.95 8.82 1.10
N MET A 23 -0.04 8.00 0.57
CA MET A 23 0.51 8.16 -0.79
C MET A 23 -0.56 8.10 -1.88
N ARG A 24 -1.51 7.15 -1.77
CA ARG A 24 -2.61 7.00 -2.75
C ARG A 24 -3.64 8.13 -2.67
N CYS A 25 -3.77 8.76 -1.52
CA CYS A 25 -4.71 9.85 -1.27
C CYS A 25 -4.08 11.24 -1.36
N HIS A 26 -2.76 11.35 -1.64
CA HIS A 26 -2.00 12.61 -1.59
C HIS A 26 -2.26 13.43 -0.31
N GLY A 27 -2.45 12.75 0.82
CA GLY A 27 -2.70 13.39 2.12
C GLY A 27 -1.40 13.65 2.90
N ASP A 28 -1.49 14.40 4.00
CA ASP A 28 -0.35 14.67 4.88
C ASP A 28 0.32 13.36 5.36
N GLU A 29 1.62 13.20 5.08
CA GLU A 29 2.42 12.03 5.44
C GLU A 29 2.90 12.08 6.89
N PHE A 30 1.94 12.10 7.82
CA PHE A 30 2.24 12.09 9.25
C PHE A 30 3.09 10.89 9.68
N VAL A 31 2.99 9.76 8.97
CA VAL A 31 3.79 8.55 9.24
C VAL A 31 5.27 8.81 8.96
N MET A 32 5.60 9.35 7.78
CA MET A 32 6.97 9.71 7.41
C MET A 32 7.50 10.78 8.38
N ALA A 33 6.73 11.85 8.60
CA ALA A 33 7.11 12.92 9.51
C ALA A 33 7.38 12.42 10.93
N THR A 34 6.58 11.47 11.44
CA THR A 34 6.78 10.88 12.77
C THR A 34 8.05 10.02 12.81
N LEU A 35 8.30 9.19 11.79
CA LEU A 35 9.49 8.33 11.74
C LEU A 35 10.78 9.15 11.68
N VAL A 36 10.77 10.24 10.88
CA VAL A 36 11.88 11.20 10.79
C VAL A 36 12.06 11.93 12.11
N ALA A 37 10.99 12.53 12.66
CA ALA A 37 11.05 13.29 13.91
C ALA A 37 11.50 12.44 15.12
N CYS A 38 11.15 11.16 15.13
CA CYS A 38 11.56 10.21 16.18
C CYS A 38 12.89 9.50 15.90
N GLY A 39 13.57 9.80 14.78
CA GLY A 39 14.86 9.20 14.42
C GLY A 39 14.81 7.68 14.26
N LYS A 40 13.72 7.13 13.70
CA LYS A 40 13.50 5.67 13.65
C LYS A 40 14.01 5.00 12.37
N LEU A 41 14.46 5.76 11.36
CA LEU A 41 14.95 5.19 10.10
C LEU A 41 16.15 4.25 10.29
N PRO A 42 17.20 4.60 11.08
CA PRO A 42 18.32 3.68 11.29
C PRO A 42 17.89 2.38 11.99
N LEU A 43 16.90 2.45 12.89
CA LEU A 43 16.34 1.26 13.52
C LEU A 43 15.59 0.37 12.52
N LEU A 44 14.80 0.95 11.61
CA LEU A 44 14.13 0.19 10.56
C LEU A 44 15.12 -0.52 9.63
N VAL A 45 16.21 0.17 9.26
CA VAL A 45 17.30 -0.44 8.48
C VAL A 45 17.96 -1.58 9.27
N HIS A 46 18.22 -1.39 10.56
CA HIS A 46 18.75 -2.46 11.41
C HIS A 46 17.82 -3.69 11.43
N GLU A 47 16.51 -3.51 11.67
CA GLU A 47 15.56 -4.62 11.69
C GLU A 47 15.41 -5.31 10.33
N LEU A 48 15.56 -4.56 9.23
CA LEU A 48 15.59 -5.11 7.88
C LEU A 48 16.79 -6.06 7.71
N LEU A 49 17.98 -5.64 8.14
CA LEU A 49 19.19 -6.47 8.09
C LEU A 49 19.12 -7.67 9.02
N VAL A 50 18.55 -7.51 10.22
CA VAL A 50 18.31 -8.63 11.15
C VAL A 50 17.40 -9.67 10.48
N SER A 51 16.33 -9.22 9.81
CA SER A 51 15.41 -10.09 9.10
C SER A 51 16.08 -10.79 7.91
N GLU A 52 16.91 -10.08 7.13
CA GLU A 52 17.72 -10.64 6.04
C GLU A 52 18.66 -11.74 6.56
N VAL A 53 19.43 -11.44 7.62
CA VAL A 53 20.40 -12.38 8.21
C VAL A 53 19.69 -13.59 8.82
N TRP A 54 18.56 -13.38 9.51
CA TRP A 54 17.75 -14.47 10.05
C TRP A 54 17.27 -15.40 8.94
N ARG A 55 16.79 -14.84 7.82
CA ARG A 55 16.35 -15.62 6.65
C ARG A 55 17.52 -16.39 6.00
N GLU A 56 18.71 -15.82 5.94
CA GLU A 56 19.88 -16.49 5.34
C GLU A 56 20.48 -17.58 6.25
N ARG A 57 20.54 -17.34 7.56
CA ARG A 57 21.33 -18.15 8.49
C ARG A 57 20.51 -19.01 9.44
N VAL A 58 19.31 -18.58 9.82
CA VAL A 58 18.49 -19.28 10.83
C VAL A 58 17.37 -20.07 10.16
N TYR A 59 16.67 -19.48 9.20
CA TYR A 59 15.56 -20.12 8.49
C TYR A 59 15.90 -21.52 7.92
N PRO A 60 17.07 -21.78 7.29
CA PRO A 60 17.37 -23.10 6.75
C PRO A 60 17.36 -24.22 7.80
N HIS A 61 17.66 -23.90 9.06
CA HIS A 61 17.60 -24.84 10.18
C HIS A 61 16.19 -24.97 10.78
N LEU A 62 15.31 -23.99 10.53
CA LEU A 62 13.93 -23.95 11.02
C LEU A 62 12.91 -24.41 9.99
N GLU A 63 13.28 -24.53 8.71
CA GLU A 63 12.35 -24.76 7.60
C GLU A 63 11.40 -25.94 7.84
N GLN A 64 11.95 -27.10 8.21
CA GLN A 64 11.15 -28.30 8.48
C GLN A 64 10.24 -28.11 9.70
N HIS A 65 10.74 -27.45 10.76
CA HIS A 65 9.95 -27.16 11.96
C HIS A 65 8.81 -26.19 11.64
N LEU A 66 9.08 -25.13 10.88
CA LEU A 66 8.05 -24.16 10.47
C LEU A 66 6.98 -24.80 9.58
N ALA A 67 7.37 -25.70 8.69
CA ALA A 67 6.43 -26.41 7.83
C ALA A 67 5.52 -27.40 8.58
N GLN A 68 6.05 -28.07 9.62
CA GLN A 68 5.36 -29.17 10.28
C GLN A 68 4.72 -28.81 11.62
N CYS A 69 5.30 -27.85 12.35
CA CYS A 69 4.97 -27.56 13.74
C CYS A 69 4.32 -26.19 13.98
N VAL A 70 4.28 -25.33 12.96
CA VAL A 70 3.75 -23.96 13.03
C VAL A 70 2.62 -23.81 12.01
N ASP A 71 1.59 -23.04 12.35
CA ASP A 71 0.49 -22.77 11.43
C ASP A 71 0.98 -21.95 10.21
N SER A 72 0.39 -22.22 9.05
CA SER A 72 0.81 -21.63 7.77
C SER A 72 0.75 -20.09 7.76
N VAL A 73 -0.23 -19.50 8.47
CA VAL A 73 -0.38 -18.05 8.59
C VAL A 73 0.79 -17.45 9.36
N THR A 74 1.14 -18.00 10.51
CA THR A 74 2.26 -17.50 11.31
C THR A 74 3.60 -17.72 10.60
N ALA A 75 3.79 -18.88 9.96
CA ALA A 75 4.98 -19.14 9.16
C ALA A 75 5.12 -18.13 8.01
N TYR A 76 4.02 -17.80 7.32
CA TYR A 76 4.00 -16.77 6.30
C TYR A 76 4.31 -15.38 6.85
N LEU A 77 3.72 -14.97 7.99
CA LEU A 77 3.99 -13.67 8.61
C LEU A 77 5.46 -13.50 9.03
N LEU A 78 6.10 -14.58 9.48
CA LEU A 78 7.53 -14.59 9.78
C LEU A 78 8.37 -14.32 8.53
N LEU A 79 8.04 -14.96 7.42
CA LEU A 79 8.70 -14.75 6.14
C LEU A 79 8.44 -13.35 5.58
N TYR A 80 7.21 -12.87 5.70
CA TYR A 80 6.76 -11.59 5.15
C TYR A 80 7.35 -10.37 5.88
N HIS A 81 7.86 -10.53 7.10
CA HIS A 81 8.37 -9.43 7.91
C HIS A 81 9.43 -8.59 7.20
N GLU A 82 10.38 -9.23 6.50
CA GLU A 82 11.39 -8.50 5.72
C GLU A 82 10.76 -7.67 4.61
N ALA A 83 9.77 -8.23 3.89
CA ALA A 83 9.04 -7.52 2.85
C ALA A 83 8.20 -6.36 3.42
N ALA A 84 7.62 -6.52 4.62
CA ALA A 84 6.88 -5.46 5.28
C ALA A 84 7.78 -4.26 5.65
N LEU A 85 8.98 -4.52 6.18
CA LEU A 85 9.98 -3.51 6.50
C LEU A 85 10.47 -2.81 5.22
N ALA A 86 10.76 -3.58 4.18
CA ALA A 86 11.15 -3.04 2.88
C ALA A 86 10.05 -2.13 2.30
N ASN A 87 8.80 -2.59 2.28
CA ASN A 87 7.66 -1.82 1.77
C ASN A 87 7.43 -0.52 2.55
N LEU A 88 7.65 -0.51 3.87
CA LEU A 88 7.59 0.71 4.67
C LEU A 88 8.73 1.67 4.33
N LEU A 89 9.94 1.15 4.13
CA LEU A 89 11.09 1.96 3.72
C LEU A 89 10.93 2.51 2.31
N GLU A 90 10.43 1.72 1.35
CA GLU A 90 10.07 2.17 0.00
C GLU A 90 9.10 3.34 0.08
N ALA A 91 7.97 3.15 0.77
CA ALA A 91 6.99 4.19 1.03
C ALA A 91 7.62 5.50 1.57
N VAL A 92 8.47 5.39 2.60
CA VAL A 92 9.06 6.55 3.28
C VAL A 92 10.15 7.23 2.44
N LEU A 93 10.97 6.46 1.73
CA LEU A 93 12.11 6.95 0.93
C LEU A 93 11.71 7.53 -0.42
N PHE A 94 10.43 7.49 -0.76
CA PHE A 94 9.89 8.28 -1.87
C PHE A 94 10.15 9.79 -1.68
N HIS A 95 10.33 10.24 -0.43
CA HIS A 95 10.60 11.64 -0.09
C HIS A 95 12.08 11.89 0.19
N ALA A 96 12.61 12.97 -0.40
CA ALA A 96 13.99 13.40 -0.18
C ALA A 96 14.29 13.71 1.30
N ASP A 97 13.31 14.23 2.05
CA ASP A 97 13.47 14.54 3.49
C ASP A 97 13.76 13.29 4.32
N ALA A 98 13.14 12.16 3.97
CA ALA A 98 13.42 10.89 4.63
C ALA A 98 14.80 10.33 4.25
N ALA A 99 15.20 10.49 2.98
CA ALA A 99 16.55 10.12 2.55
C ALA A 99 17.63 10.94 3.26
N ALA A 100 17.41 12.24 3.45
CA ALA A 100 18.30 13.13 4.19
C ALA A 100 18.36 12.82 5.70
N ALA A 101 17.32 12.17 6.25
CA ALA A 101 17.25 11.78 7.66
C ALA A 101 17.90 10.42 7.95
N LEU A 102 18.38 9.68 6.93
CA LEU A 102 19.20 8.50 7.13
C LEU A 102 20.58 8.91 7.64
N ASP A 103 21.06 8.24 8.69
CA ASP A 103 22.45 8.39 9.10
C ASP A 103 23.42 7.69 8.13
N ASP A 104 24.70 8.05 8.21
CA ASP A 104 25.76 7.55 7.34
C ASP A 104 25.80 6.02 7.26
N ALA A 105 25.73 5.35 8.42
CA ALA A 105 25.83 3.90 8.49
C ALA A 105 24.58 3.21 7.90
N ALA A 106 23.38 3.68 8.22
CA ALA A 106 22.14 3.10 7.72
C ALA A 106 21.98 3.30 6.21
N ALA A 107 22.39 4.45 5.67
CA ALA A 107 22.34 4.70 4.24
C ALA A 107 23.24 3.73 3.45
N LEU A 108 24.46 3.45 3.94
CA LEU A 108 25.38 2.50 3.32
C LEU A 108 24.85 1.06 3.39
N GLU A 109 24.32 0.66 4.55
CA GLU A 109 23.74 -0.68 4.73
C GLU A 109 22.52 -0.91 3.86
N LEU A 110 21.68 0.12 3.70
CA LEU A 110 20.50 0.05 2.84
C LEU A 110 20.88 -0.03 1.35
N ALA A 111 21.90 0.72 0.93
CA ALA A 111 22.46 0.62 -0.42
C ALA A 111 22.97 -0.80 -0.70
N ASP A 112 23.73 -1.37 0.24
CA ASP A 112 24.23 -2.74 0.19
C ASP A 112 23.10 -3.79 0.12
N TRP A 113 22.05 -3.61 0.92
CA TRP A 113 20.86 -4.48 0.90
C TRP A 113 20.13 -4.39 -0.45
N ALA A 114 19.93 -3.18 -0.98
CA ALA A 114 19.29 -2.97 -2.27
C ALA A 114 20.10 -3.60 -3.42
N CYS A 115 21.43 -3.52 -3.38
CA CYS A 115 22.30 -4.20 -4.33
C CYS A 115 22.23 -5.74 -4.23
N ARG A 116 22.11 -6.32 -3.02
CA ARG A 116 21.85 -7.76 -2.87
C ARG A 116 20.48 -8.16 -3.44
N ARG A 117 19.46 -7.31 -3.30
CA ARG A 117 18.15 -7.52 -3.93
C ARG A 117 18.21 -7.46 -5.46
N LEU A 118 18.96 -6.51 -6.01
CA LEU A 118 19.26 -6.46 -7.45
C LEU A 118 19.96 -7.74 -7.93
N LEU A 119 20.93 -8.26 -7.17
CA LEU A 119 21.59 -9.52 -7.48
C LEU A 119 20.61 -10.70 -7.45
N HIS A 120 19.72 -10.76 -6.45
CA HIS A 120 18.67 -11.78 -6.37
C HIS A 120 17.75 -11.75 -7.60
N LEU A 121 17.33 -10.56 -8.06
CA LEU A 121 16.53 -10.40 -9.29
C LEU A 121 17.24 -10.92 -10.53
N ASN A 122 18.55 -10.70 -10.64
CA ASN A 122 19.37 -11.19 -11.75
C ASN A 122 19.69 -12.70 -11.69
N THR A 123 19.38 -13.37 -10.58
CA THR A 123 19.78 -14.76 -10.34
C THR A 123 18.57 -15.61 -9.93
N SER A 124 18.38 -15.84 -8.64
CA SER A 124 17.41 -16.78 -8.09
C SER A 124 15.95 -16.45 -8.41
N ALA A 125 15.62 -15.17 -8.65
CA ALA A 125 14.26 -14.74 -8.98
C ALA A 125 13.69 -15.40 -10.24
N HIS A 126 14.55 -15.75 -11.21
CA HIS A 126 14.12 -16.42 -12.44
C HIS A 126 13.52 -17.80 -12.20
N ALA A 127 13.92 -18.49 -11.12
CA ALA A 127 13.37 -19.80 -10.77
C ALA A 127 11.91 -19.68 -10.33
N PHE A 128 11.57 -18.64 -9.56
CA PHE A 128 10.19 -18.32 -9.19
C PHE A 128 9.37 -17.89 -10.41
N ALA A 129 9.93 -16.98 -11.22
CA ALA A 129 9.24 -16.46 -12.40
C ALA A 129 8.89 -17.55 -13.42
N SER A 130 9.80 -18.51 -13.62
CA SER A 130 9.66 -19.60 -14.58
C SER A 130 8.96 -20.84 -14.00
N ALA A 131 8.48 -20.77 -12.75
CA ALA A 131 7.83 -21.91 -12.10
C ALA A 131 6.57 -22.33 -12.87
N PRO A 132 6.37 -23.63 -13.13
CA PRO A 132 5.19 -24.12 -13.84
C PRO A 132 3.94 -23.94 -12.97
N GLU A 133 2.81 -23.67 -13.61
CA GLU A 133 1.52 -23.67 -12.93
C GLU A 133 1.19 -25.05 -12.39
N ARG A 134 0.69 -25.06 -11.16
CA ARG A 134 0.20 -26.28 -10.51
C ARG A 134 -1.28 -26.45 -10.78
N SER A 135 -1.70 -27.69 -11.07
CA SER A 135 -3.12 -28.05 -11.07
C SER A 135 -3.68 -28.06 -9.65
N ALA A 136 -5.01 -27.98 -9.48
CA ALA A 136 -5.63 -28.06 -8.15
C ALA A 136 -5.24 -29.35 -7.41
N LYS A 137 -5.07 -30.46 -8.15
CA LYS A 137 -4.59 -31.74 -7.60
C LYS A 137 -3.16 -31.64 -7.08
N GLU A 138 -2.24 -31.06 -7.85
CA GLU A 138 -0.84 -30.86 -7.44
C GLU A 138 -0.70 -29.90 -6.26
N MET A 139 -1.63 -28.95 -6.11
CA MET A 139 -1.69 -28.07 -4.93
C MET A 139 -2.14 -28.82 -3.68
N LEU A 140 -3.10 -29.75 -3.81
CA LEU A 140 -3.59 -30.57 -2.69
C LEU A 140 -2.58 -31.67 -2.29
N GLU A 141 -1.79 -32.16 -3.24
CA GLU A 141 -0.76 -33.18 -3.01
C GLU A 141 0.60 -32.58 -2.57
N ALA A 142 0.73 -31.25 -2.55
CA ALA A 142 1.97 -30.58 -2.18
C ALA A 142 2.31 -30.81 -0.70
N ASP A 143 3.58 -31.07 -0.41
CA ASP A 143 4.06 -31.15 0.96
C ASP A 143 4.09 -29.76 1.61
N ALA A 144 3.86 -29.71 2.94
CA ALA A 144 3.86 -28.45 3.68
C ALA A 144 5.20 -27.70 3.57
N SER A 145 6.32 -28.43 3.44
CA SER A 145 7.63 -27.81 3.21
C SER A 145 7.75 -27.19 1.81
N GLU A 146 7.12 -27.82 0.81
CA GLU A 146 7.11 -27.31 -0.56
C GLU A 146 6.23 -26.05 -0.67
N GLU A 147 5.08 -26.03 -0.02
CA GLU A 147 4.23 -24.85 0.08
C GLU A 147 4.95 -23.68 0.77
N LEU A 148 5.64 -23.95 1.88
CA LEU A 148 6.41 -22.93 2.59
C LEU A 148 7.55 -22.35 1.72
N ARG A 149 8.25 -23.19 0.95
CA ARG A 149 9.29 -22.75 0.01
C ARG A 149 8.73 -21.86 -1.09
N LEU A 150 7.56 -22.20 -1.64
CA LEU A 150 6.89 -21.36 -2.64
C LEU A 150 6.51 -20.00 -2.05
N LYS A 151 5.92 -19.99 -0.85
CA LYS A 151 5.57 -18.75 -0.15
C LYS A 151 6.79 -17.91 0.15
N ARG A 152 7.90 -18.52 0.56
CA ARG A 152 9.17 -17.82 0.70
C ARG A 152 9.63 -17.20 -0.62
N ALA A 153 9.62 -17.95 -1.72
CA ALA A 153 10.04 -17.45 -3.02
C ALA A 153 9.19 -16.27 -3.51
N GLU A 154 7.87 -16.33 -3.29
CA GLU A 154 6.92 -15.24 -3.57
C GLU A 154 7.27 -13.97 -2.76
N VAL A 155 7.50 -14.12 -1.45
CA VAL A 155 7.88 -13.01 -0.57
C VAL A 155 9.25 -12.44 -0.92
N ASP A 156 10.24 -13.30 -1.18
CA ASP A 156 11.59 -12.90 -1.56
C ASP A 156 11.59 -12.16 -2.92
N PHE A 157 10.73 -12.57 -3.86
CA PHE A 157 10.53 -11.88 -5.13
C PHE A 157 9.94 -10.48 -4.91
N GLY A 158 8.85 -10.37 -4.13
CA GLY A 158 8.23 -9.09 -3.80
C GLY A 158 9.18 -8.13 -3.07
N ALA A 159 9.90 -8.61 -2.06
CA ALA A 159 10.91 -7.82 -1.34
C ALA A 159 12.05 -7.36 -2.26
N SER A 160 12.39 -8.15 -3.28
CA SER A 160 13.43 -7.77 -4.24
C SER A 160 12.98 -6.70 -5.21
N LEU A 161 11.71 -6.72 -5.64
CA LEU A 161 11.11 -5.62 -6.42
C LEU A 161 11.05 -4.32 -5.61
N CYS A 162 10.67 -4.40 -4.33
CA CYS A 162 10.75 -3.27 -3.40
C CYS A 162 12.20 -2.76 -3.27
N GLY A 163 13.19 -3.66 -3.18
CA GLY A 163 14.61 -3.31 -3.18
C GLY A 163 15.08 -2.60 -4.45
N LEU A 164 14.52 -2.93 -5.62
CA LEU A 164 14.78 -2.20 -6.86
C LEU A 164 14.22 -0.77 -6.80
N THR A 165 13.03 -0.58 -6.25
CA THR A 165 12.48 0.78 -6.03
C THR A 165 13.32 1.58 -5.03
N ILE A 166 13.73 0.97 -3.92
CA ILE A 166 14.60 1.60 -2.92
C ILE A 166 15.93 2.00 -3.58
N LEU A 167 16.53 1.13 -4.40
CA LEU A 167 17.73 1.46 -5.17
C LEU A 167 17.51 2.70 -6.06
N ARG A 168 16.35 2.79 -6.73
CA ARG A 168 15.98 3.98 -7.51
C ARG A 168 15.93 5.22 -6.61
N TYR A 169 15.26 5.16 -5.46
CA TYR A 169 15.13 6.29 -4.53
C TYR A 169 16.49 6.75 -4.00
N LEU A 170 17.36 5.83 -3.61
CA LEU A 170 18.73 6.16 -3.21
C LEU A 170 19.51 6.85 -4.34
N SER A 171 19.37 6.36 -5.58
CA SER A 171 20.03 6.97 -6.74
C SER A 171 19.46 8.35 -7.10
N GLU A 172 18.16 8.59 -6.87
CA GLU A 172 17.50 9.88 -7.15
C GLU A 172 17.89 10.93 -6.11
N HIS A 173 17.99 10.53 -4.84
CA HIS A 173 18.31 11.41 -3.72
C HIS A 173 19.81 11.45 -3.41
N ILE A 174 20.66 11.09 -4.38
CA ILE A 174 22.11 10.95 -4.19
C ILE A 174 22.78 12.22 -3.66
N ALA A 175 22.22 13.40 -3.96
CA ALA A 175 22.75 14.70 -3.54
C ALA A 175 22.58 14.98 -2.04
N VAL A 176 21.59 14.38 -1.38
CA VAL A 176 21.34 14.55 0.06
C VAL A 176 21.87 13.38 0.90
N LEU A 177 22.37 12.33 0.24
CA LEU A 177 22.90 11.15 0.89
C LEU A 177 24.39 11.28 1.22
N PRO A 178 24.89 10.47 2.17
CA PRO A 178 26.31 10.43 2.51
C PRO A 178 27.21 10.13 1.30
N LEU A 179 28.39 10.75 1.25
CA LEU A 179 29.34 10.65 0.14
C LEU A 179 29.82 9.22 -0.17
N GLY A 180 29.68 8.29 0.79
CA GLY A 180 29.98 6.88 0.60
C GLY A 180 28.95 6.14 -0.23
N VAL A 181 27.68 6.58 -0.27
CA VAL A 181 26.61 5.87 -1.00
C VAL A 181 26.87 5.78 -2.51
N PRO A 182 27.23 6.86 -3.24
CA PRO A 182 27.57 6.75 -4.65
C PRO A 182 28.74 5.78 -4.91
N ASP A 183 29.72 5.76 -4.01
CA ASP A 183 30.87 4.86 -4.10
C ASP A 183 30.45 3.39 -3.92
N ARG A 184 29.59 3.09 -2.95
CA ARG A 184 29.02 1.75 -2.76
C ARG A 184 28.21 1.30 -3.97
N LEU A 185 27.29 2.14 -4.44
CA LEU A 185 26.40 1.77 -5.55
C LEU A 185 27.15 1.57 -6.86
N VAL A 186 28.13 2.43 -7.16
CA VAL A 186 28.80 2.44 -8.47
C VAL A 186 30.13 1.68 -8.47
N ALA A 187 31.01 1.95 -7.50
CA ALA A 187 32.35 1.36 -7.49
C ALA A 187 32.38 -0.03 -6.83
N THR A 188 31.65 -0.21 -5.72
CA THR A 188 31.64 -1.49 -4.99
C THR A 188 30.74 -2.54 -5.64
N HIS A 189 29.48 -2.19 -5.94
CA HIS A 189 28.48 -3.15 -6.45
C HIS A 189 28.26 -3.10 -7.97
N ASP A 190 28.78 -2.08 -8.66
CA ASP A 190 28.49 -1.78 -10.08
C ASP A 190 27.01 -1.95 -10.44
N ALA A 191 26.14 -1.32 -9.64
CA ALA A 191 24.70 -1.34 -9.83
C ALA A 191 24.26 -0.97 -11.27
N PRO A 192 24.93 -0.05 -12.01
CA PRO A 192 24.60 0.19 -13.43
C PRO A 192 24.67 -1.05 -14.32
N LEU A 193 25.70 -1.90 -14.16
CA LEU A 193 25.78 -3.16 -14.91
C LEU A 193 24.76 -4.18 -14.43
N GLY A 194 24.49 -4.24 -13.12
CA GLY A 194 23.45 -5.10 -12.56
C GLY A 194 22.05 -4.73 -13.08
N LEU A 195 21.75 -3.42 -13.21
CA LEU A 195 20.51 -2.92 -13.79
C LEU A 195 20.40 -3.21 -15.28
N LEU A 196 21.50 -3.08 -16.03
CA LEU A 196 21.52 -3.43 -17.45
C LEU A 196 21.26 -4.93 -17.66
N ALA A 197 21.89 -5.80 -16.88
CA ALA A 197 21.65 -7.24 -16.93
C ALA A 197 20.19 -7.58 -16.60
N LEU A 198 19.60 -6.85 -15.64
CA LEU A 198 18.21 -7.01 -15.25
C LEU A 198 17.25 -6.60 -16.37
N LEU A 199 17.56 -5.52 -17.09
CA LEU A 199 16.79 -5.05 -18.25
C LEU A 199 16.93 -5.99 -19.46
N ASP A 200 18.08 -6.63 -19.65
CA ASP A 200 18.29 -7.65 -20.69
C ASP A 200 17.44 -8.91 -20.44
N ARG A 201 17.24 -9.29 -19.17
CA ARG A 201 16.48 -10.48 -18.75
C ARG A 201 15.56 -10.15 -17.57
N PRO A 202 14.41 -9.52 -17.82
CA PRO A 202 13.51 -9.13 -16.74
C PRO A 202 12.85 -10.36 -16.10
N PRO A 203 13.01 -10.60 -14.78
CA PRO A 203 12.39 -11.73 -14.10
C PRO A 203 10.88 -11.53 -13.87
N TRP A 204 10.34 -10.33 -14.13
CA TRP A 204 8.91 -10.03 -14.09
C TRP A 204 8.21 -10.22 -15.45
N GLU A 205 8.90 -10.73 -16.47
CA GLU A 205 8.29 -11.13 -17.73
C GLU A 205 8.49 -12.63 -17.98
N ARG A 206 7.44 -13.31 -18.44
CA ARG A 206 7.55 -14.71 -18.85
C ARG A 206 6.64 -15.02 -20.03
N ARG A 207 7.06 -15.99 -20.85
CA ARG A 207 6.24 -16.51 -21.95
C ARG A 207 5.75 -17.91 -21.60
N ARG A 208 4.45 -18.12 -21.71
CA ARG A 208 3.83 -19.43 -21.50
C ARG A 208 3.44 -20.09 -22.80
N ALA A 209 3.68 -21.39 -22.88
CA ALA A 209 3.29 -22.19 -24.03
C ALA A 209 1.76 -22.39 -24.04
N GLY A 210 1.08 -21.76 -25.00
CA GLY A 210 -0.29 -22.02 -25.45
C GLY A 210 -1.44 -21.79 -24.45
N GLY A 211 -2.48 -21.07 -24.88
CA GLY A 211 -3.61 -20.68 -24.04
C GLY A 211 -4.42 -21.87 -23.48
N ARG A 212 -4.98 -21.68 -22.28
CA ARG A 212 -5.99 -22.58 -21.69
C ARG A 212 -7.23 -22.62 -22.58
N GLY A 213 -7.85 -23.78 -22.72
CA GLY A 213 -9.09 -23.94 -23.47
C GLY A 213 -10.20 -23.03 -22.91
N SER A 214 -11.24 -22.78 -23.70
CA SER A 214 -12.39 -21.94 -23.31
C SER A 214 -13.21 -22.47 -22.13
N ASN A 215 -12.89 -23.68 -21.63
CA ASN A 215 -13.51 -24.28 -20.46
C ASN A 215 -12.46 -25.10 -19.66
N PRO A 216 -11.65 -24.45 -18.82
CA PRO A 216 -10.53 -25.11 -18.15
C PRO A 216 -11.01 -26.12 -17.10
N ASP A 217 -10.58 -27.38 -17.23
CA ASP A 217 -10.73 -28.36 -16.13
C ASP A 217 -9.72 -28.00 -15.02
N PRO A 218 -10.16 -27.58 -13.82
CA PRO A 218 -9.26 -27.18 -12.74
C PRO A 218 -8.34 -28.32 -12.24
N ASN A 219 -8.68 -29.58 -12.53
CA ASN A 219 -7.96 -30.76 -12.07
C ASN A 219 -6.94 -31.32 -13.07
N ARG A 220 -6.83 -30.77 -14.29
CA ARG A 220 -5.94 -31.29 -15.32
C ARG A 220 -5.01 -30.21 -15.83
N ARG A 221 -3.69 -30.50 -15.89
CA ARG A 221 -2.77 -29.69 -16.70
C ARG A 221 -3.21 -29.84 -18.16
N GLU A 222 -3.87 -28.82 -18.70
CA GLU A 222 -4.29 -28.84 -20.09
C GLU A 222 -3.05 -28.90 -20.99
N ALA A 223 -3.08 -29.84 -21.94
CA ALA A 223 -2.08 -29.84 -23.00
C ALA A 223 -2.22 -28.52 -23.78
N PRO A 224 -1.11 -27.85 -24.15
CA PRO A 224 -1.17 -26.63 -24.94
C PRO A 224 -2.08 -26.86 -26.15
N VAL A 225 -3.04 -25.96 -26.38
CA VAL A 225 -3.92 -26.07 -27.56
C VAL A 225 -3.03 -26.14 -28.80
N PRO A 226 -3.18 -27.15 -29.68
CA PRO A 226 -2.39 -27.25 -30.91
C PRO A 226 -2.51 -25.95 -31.70
N ASN A 227 -1.37 -25.37 -32.11
CA ASN A 227 -1.28 -24.08 -32.82
C ASN A 227 -1.63 -22.81 -32.02
N SER A 228 -1.70 -22.85 -30.69
CA SER A 228 -1.86 -21.62 -29.88
C SER A 228 -0.55 -20.85 -29.73
N HIS A 229 -0.61 -19.52 -29.94
CA HIS A 229 0.54 -18.65 -29.72
C HIS A 229 0.88 -18.58 -28.22
N PRO A 230 2.17 -18.43 -27.86
CA PRO A 230 2.55 -18.27 -26.46
C PRO A 230 1.96 -16.99 -25.87
N THR A 231 1.40 -17.09 -24.66
CA THR A 231 0.87 -15.95 -23.91
C THR A 231 2.02 -15.27 -23.18
N LEU A 232 2.18 -13.95 -23.36
CA LEU A 232 3.10 -13.15 -22.57
C LEU A 232 2.42 -12.80 -21.24
N GLU A 233 3.07 -13.08 -20.13
CA GLU A 233 2.64 -12.66 -18.80
C GLU A 233 3.67 -11.71 -18.20
N ARG A 234 3.17 -10.72 -17.45
CA ARG A 234 3.98 -9.78 -16.69
C ARG A 234 3.52 -9.72 -15.24
N PHE A 235 4.46 -9.49 -14.33
CA PHE A 235 4.15 -9.37 -12.92
C PHE A 235 3.82 -7.92 -12.55
N GLU A 236 2.57 -7.66 -12.18
CA GLU A 236 2.07 -6.34 -11.76
C GLU A 236 1.12 -6.48 -10.58
N GLY A 237 1.17 -5.53 -9.63
CA GLY A 237 0.27 -5.51 -8.49
C GLY A 237 0.35 -6.75 -7.58
N GLY A 238 1.50 -7.44 -7.55
CA GLY A 238 1.69 -8.65 -6.76
C GLY A 238 1.20 -9.94 -7.43
N GLN A 239 0.79 -9.90 -8.70
CA GLN A 239 0.26 -11.04 -9.41
C GLN A 239 0.75 -11.10 -10.87
N TRP A 240 0.68 -12.28 -11.48
CA TRP A 240 1.00 -12.48 -12.89
C TRP A 240 -0.24 -12.20 -13.75
N CYS A 241 -0.12 -11.23 -14.65
CA CYS A 241 -1.18 -10.80 -15.56
C CYS A 241 -0.83 -11.14 -17.01
N ALA A 242 -1.78 -11.67 -17.77
CA ALA A 242 -1.63 -11.89 -19.20
C ALA A 242 -1.65 -10.55 -19.95
N VAL A 243 -0.73 -10.36 -20.88
CA VAL A 243 -0.58 -9.12 -21.65
C VAL A 243 -1.24 -9.26 -23.02
N ALA A 244 -2.22 -8.39 -23.29
CA ALA A 244 -2.87 -8.32 -24.59
C ALA A 244 -1.87 -7.90 -25.70
N PRO A 245 -2.06 -8.31 -26.96
CA PRO A 245 -1.15 -7.96 -28.05
C PRO A 245 -0.85 -6.46 -28.21
N ALA A 246 -1.84 -5.59 -27.94
CA ALA A 246 -1.71 -4.14 -28.02
C ALA A 246 -0.78 -3.55 -26.94
N ASP A 247 -0.75 -4.16 -25.75
CA ASP A 247 -0.04 -3.64 -24.58
C ASP A 247 1.36 -4.25 -24.42
N ARG A 248 1.78 -5.12 -25.35
CA ARG A 248 3.09 -5.79 -25.31
C ARG A 248 4.27 -4.83 -25.29
N LEU A 249 4.09 -3.61 -25.78
CA LEU A 249 5.15 -2.59 -25.78
C LEU A 249 5.04 -1.59 -24.63
N GLN A 250 3.98 -1.67 -23.82
CA GLN A 250 3.84 -0.85 -22.62
C GLN A 250 4.87 -1.29 -21.57
N LEU A 251 5.49 -0.30 -20.95
CA LEU A 251 6.47 -0.48 -19.89
C LEU A 251 5.76 -0.77 -18.56
N VAL A 252 6.18 -1.82 -17.89
CA VAL A 252 5.67 -2.17 -16.56
C VAL A 252 6.47 -1.49 -15.46
N GLN A 253 5.83 -1.30 -14.30
CA GLN A 253 6.42 -0.54 -13.19
C GLN A 253 7.84 -0.99 -12.82
N PRO A 254 8.17 -2.28 -12.62
CA PRO A 254 9.54 -2.69 -12.29
C PRO A 254 10.58 -2.31 -13.35
N ALA A 255 10.21 -2.38 -14.63
CA ALA A 255 11.08 -1.99 -15.73
C ALA A 255 11.32 -0.47 -15.72
N THR A 256 10.29 0.33 -15.42
CA THR A 256 10.42 1.78 -15.22
C THR A 256 11.37 2.09 -14.06
N GLN A 257 11.25 1.40 -12.92
CA GLN A 257 12.16 1.59 -11.77
C GLN A 257 13.61 1.31 -12.16
N ALA A 258 13.88 0.21 -12.88
CA ALA A 258 15.21 -0.14 -13.34
C ALA A 258 15.81 0.89 -14.33
N TRP A 259 15.02 1.36 -15.29
CA TRP A 259 15.45 2.38 -16.24
C TRP A 259 15.76 3.72 -15.57
N LEU A 260 14.92 4.17 -14.63
CA LEU A 260 15.15 5.41 -13.90
C LEU A 260 16.37 5.30 -12.97
N ALA A 261 16.57 4.17 -12.29
CA ALA A 261 17.76 3.94 -11.48
C ALA A 261 19.03 3.97 -12.35
N LEU A 262 19.00 3.35 -13.53
CA LEU A 262 20.11 3.37 -14.47
C LEU A 262 20.39 4.80 -14.98
N TYR A 263 19.34 5.56 -15.28
CA TYR A 263 19.47 6.98 -15.62
C TYR A 263 20.16 7.76 -14.51
N ASN A 264 19.68 7.67 -13.27
CA ASN A 264 20.24 8.42 -12.15
C ASN A 264 21.73 8.11 -11.95
N LEU A 265 22.13 6.83 -11.99
CA LEU A 265 23.52 6.44 -11.74
C LEU A 265 24.49 6.75 -12.90
N VAL A 266 24.00 6.86 -14.13
CA VAL A 266 24.84 7.14 -15.31
C VAL A 266 24.83 8.64 -15.67
N ALA A 267 23.71 9.32 -15.49
CA ALA A 267 23.53 10.72 -15.83
C ALA A 267 23.98 11.68 -14.71
N ASP A 268 24.08 11.21 -13.46
CA ASP A 268 24.55 12.06 -12.36
C ASP A 268 26.10 12.22 -12.36
N PRO A 269 26.64 13.46 -12.29
CA PRO A 269 28.08 13.70 -12.25
C PRO A 269 28.80 13.10 -11.04
N ALA A 270 28.18 13.08 -9.86
CA ALA A 270 28.78 12.51 -8.65
C ALA A 270 28.93 11.00 -8.78
N CYS A 271 27.93 10.32 -9.33
CA CYS A 271 28.00 8.88 -9.66
C CYS A 271 29.06 8.60 -10.73
N ARG A 272 29.12 9.39 -11.82
CA ARG A 272 30.17 9.24 -12.85
C ARG A 272 31.57 9.41 -12.29
N ALA A 273 31.77 10.34 -11.36
CA ALA A 273 33.07 10.56 -10.73
C ALA A 273 33.55 9.37 -9.89
N LYS A 274 32.66 8.44 -9.53
CA LYS A 274 32.98 7.19 -8.81
C LYS A 274 33.05 5.96 -9.72
N ALA A 275 32.65 6.09 -10.98
CA ALA A 275 32.60 4.97 -11.91
C ALA A 275 34.00 4.41 -12.17
N PRO A 276 34.18 3.07 -12.14
CA PRO A 276 35.43 2.46 -12.56
C PRO A 276 35.74 2.79 -14.02
N ASN A 277 36.93 3.33 -14.28
CA ASN A 277 37.42 3.62 -15.63
C ASN A 277 37.85 2.32 -16.31
N SER A 278 36.91 1.61 -16.93
CA SER A 278 37.16 0.37 -17.68
C SER A 278 36.46 0.40 -19.04
N GLN A 279 37.22 0.19 -20.12
CA GLN A 279 36.66 0.15 -21.48
C GLN A 279 35.63 -0.96 -21.63
N ALA A 280 35.89 -2.15 -21.08
CA ALA A 280 34.96 -3.27 -21.14
C ALA A 280 33.62 -2.96 -20.45
N ARG A 281 33.66 -2.19 -19.37
CA ARG A 281 32.46 -1.71 -18.67
C ARG A 281 31.69 -0.73 -19.54
N THR A 282 32.38 0.26 -20.12
CA THR A 282 31.78 1.22 -21.05
C THR A 282 31.12 0.52 -22.24
N ASP A 283 31.82 -0.41 -22.90
CA ASP A 283 31.30 -1.18 -24.04
C ASP A 283 30.04 -1.99 -23.67
N THR A 284 29.98 -2.50 -22.44
CA THR A 284 28.81 -3.21 -21.92
C THR A 284 27.65 -2.23 -21.69
N LEU A 285 27.88 -1.10 -21.02
CA LEU A 285 26.85 -0.07 -20.80
C LEU A 285 26.28 0.49 -22.11
N LEU A 286 27.11 0.64 -23.15
CA LEU A 286 26.67 1.11 -24.45
C LEU A 286 25.66 0.17 -25.14
N ARG A 287 25.50 -1.07 -24.68
CA ARG A 287 24.42 -1.97 -25.13
C ARG A 287 23.03 -1.41 -24.79
N ALA A 288 22.90 -0.66 -23.70
CA ALA A 288 21.66 0.00 -23.32
C ALA A 288 21.13 0.93 -24.42
N ARG A 289 22.02 1.54 -25.23
CA ARG A 289 21.62 2.42 -26.35
C ARG A 289 20.71 1.72 -27.36
N ARG A 290 20.89 0.41 -27.58
CA ARG A 290 20.05 -0.38 -28.48
C ARG A 290 18.65 -0.63 -27.94
N GLN A 291 18.50 -0.63 -26.61
CA GLN A 291 17.21 -0.84 -25.94
C GLN A 291 16.41 0.46 -25.80
N LEU A 292 17.08 1.63 -25.87
CA LEU A 292 16.46 2.96 -25.87
C LEU A 292 15.77 3.29 -27.20
N SER A 293 14.72 2.52 -27.53
CA SER A 293 13.86 2.77 -28.69
C SER A 293 13.09 4.09 -28.55
N ASP A 294 12.70 4.70 -29.67
CA ASP A 294 11.91 5.96 -29.63
C ASP A 294 10.59 5.77 -28.87
N LEU A 295 9.97 4.59 -28.97
CA LEU A 295 8.77 4.25 -28.20
C LEU A 295 9.01 4.22 -26.68
N LEU A 296 10.17 3.74 -26.23
CA LEU A 296 10.54 3.79 -24.81
C LEU A 296 10.77 5.23 -24.36
N LEU A 297 11.38 6.06 -25.21
CA LEU A 297 11.61 7.48 -24.93
C LEU A 297 10.32 8.30 -24.92
N ASP A 298 9.30 7.89 -25.66
CA ASP A 298 7.97 8.49 -25.60
C ASP A 298 7.23 8.14 -24.31
N GLN A 299 7.37 6.89 -23.85
CA GLN A 299 6.80 6.44 -22.57
C GLN A 299 7.52 7.03 -21.35
N VAL A 300 8.84 7.18 -21.41
CA VAL A 300 9.66 7.77 -20.32
C VAL A 300 10.60 8.85 -20.89
N PRO A 301 10.10 10.08 -21.08
CA PRO A 301 10.84 11.20 -21.67
C PRO A 301 12.21 11.51 -21.06
N VAL A 302 12.36 11.28 -19.75
CA VAL A 302 13.59 11.53 -19.00
C VAL A 302 14.78 10.69 -19.51
N LEU A 303 14.52 9.52 -20.09
CA LEU A 303 15.56 8.63 -20.62
C LEU A 303 16.28 9.20 -21.85
N ARG A 304 15.79 10.30 -22.44
CA ARG A 304 16.57 11.07 -23.43
C ARG A 304 17.88 11.58 -22.83
N GLY A 305 17.89 11.91 -21.53
CA GLY A 305 19.09 12.26 -20.79
C GLY A 305 20.05 11.08 -20.65
N LEU A 306 19.54 9.85 -20.43
CA LEU A 306 20.36 8.64 -20.43
C LEU A 306 21.01 8.40 -21.80
N ARG A 307 20.24 8.54 -22.90
CA ARG A 307 20.77 8.40 -24.26
C ARG A 307 21.94 9.36 -24.49
N ARG A 308 21.77 10.63 -24.11
CA ARG A 308 22.82 11.65 -24.17
C ARG A 308 24.06 11.27 -23.35
N ALA A 309 23.88 10.84 -22.11
CA ALA A 309 24.99 10.44 -21.25
C ALA A 309 25.78 9.25 -21.85
N LEU A 310 25.08 8.28 -22.44
CA LEU A 310 25.71 7.16 -23.15
C LEU A 310 26.43 7.59 -24.43
N ASP A 311 25.89 8.58 -25.16
CA ASP A 311 26.55 9.14 -26.34
C ASP A 311 27.83 9.91 -25.97
N GLU A 312 27.81 10.68 -24.86
CA GLU A 312 28.98 11.35 -24.31
C GLU A 312 30.07 10.34 -23.89
N MET A 313 29.68 9.23 -23.24
CA MET A 313 30.58 8.12 -22.92
C MET A 313 31.17 7.46 -24.17
N ALA A 314 30.36 7.24 -25.21
CA ALA A 314 30.83 6.67 -26.48
C ALA A 314 31.82 7.58 -27.20
N ALA A 315 31.64 8.90 -27.07
CA ALA A 315 32.55 9.91 -27.61
C ALA A 315 33.85 10.06 -26.79
N GLY A 316 33.99 9.33 -25.68
CA GLY A 316 35.16 9.42 -24.80
C GLY A 316 35.20 10.74 -23.99
N ILE A 317 34.07 11.43 -23.84
CA ILE A 317 33.96 12.64 -23.04
C ILE A 317 33.86 12.22 -21.57
N THR A 318 34.99 11.89 -20.96
CA THR A 318 35.06 11.64 -19.52
C THR A 318 35.24 12.98 -18.78
N PRO A 319 34.49 13.23 -17.68
CA PRO A 319 34.73 14.39 -16.85
C PRO A 319 36.09 14.22 -16.12
N ASN A 320 37.14 14.70 -16.79
CA ASN A 320 38.44 15.12 -16.26
C ASN A 320 39.26 14.05 -15.49
N ASP A 321 40.25 13.47 -16.17
CA ASP A 321 41.38 12.72 -15.60
C ASP A 321 42.40 13.62 -14.89
N ALA A 322 41.93 14.54 -14.04
CA ALA A 322 42.82 15.27 -13.15
C ALA A 322 43.22 14.31 -12.01
N GLY A 323 44.44 13.75 -12.12
CA GLY A 323 45.01 12.70 -11.26
C GLY A 323 44.54 12.73 -9.81
N ARG A 324 43.77 11.71 -9.42
CA ARG A 324 43.31 11.54 -8.04
C ARG A 324 44.25 10.62 -7.28
N ALA A 325 45.35 11.18 -6.79
CA ALA A 325 45.85 10.76 -5.48
C ALA A 325 44.94 11.41 -4.42
N ALA A 326 43.73 10.86 -4.26
CA ALA A 326 42.81 11.26 -3.21
C ALA A 326 42.98 10.30 -2.03
N LEU A 327 43.07 10.83 -0.81
CA LEU A 327 42.90 10.03 0.40
C LEU A 327 41.49 9.43 0.37
N LEU A 328 41.40 8.11 0.17
CA LEU A 328 40.14 7.37 0.19
C LEU A 328 39.79 7.08 1.64
N LEU A 329 38.94 7.93 2.22
CA LEU A 329 38.29 7.63 3.50
C LEU A 329 37.01 6.83 3.18
N GLU A 330 37.10 5.51 3.22
CA GLU A 330 35.96 4.62 3.00
C GLU A 330 35.21 4.37 4.32
N GLN A 331 33.93 4.70 4.34
CA GLN A 331 33.03 4.28 5.42
C GLN A 331 32.60 2.83 5.15
N VAL A 332 32.87 1.93 6.09
CA VAL A 332 32.53 0.51 5.97
C VAL A 332 31.21 0.24 6.70
N PRO A 333 30.21 -0.39 6.06
CA PRO A 333 28.99 -0.82 6.74
C PRO A 333 29.28 -1.96 7.72
N GLU A 334 29.03 -1.72 9.01
CA GLU A 334 29.37 -2.64 10.10
C GLU A 334 28.18 -3.38 10.71
N MET A 335 26.94 -2.91 10.52
CA MET A 335 25.75 -3.48 11.17
C MET A 335 25.57 -4.93 10.74
N ARG A 336 25.53 -5.19 9.43
CA ARG A 336 25.35 -6.55 8.92
C ARG A 336 26.56 -7.45 9.24
N GLN A 337 27.77 -6.90 9.18
CA GLN A 337 28.98 -7.64 9.53
C GLN A 337 28.95 -8.10 11.00
N ARG A 338 28.52 -7.22 11.92
CA ARG A 338 28.34 -7.55 13.34
C ARG A 338 27.28 -8.63 13.54
N LEU A 339 26.16 -8.56 12.81
CA LEU A 339 25.14 -9.61 12.85
C LEU A 339 25.72 -10.95 12.38
N LEU A 340 26.53 -10.95 11.32
CA LEU A 340 27.16 -12.16 10.78
C LEU A 340 28.34 -12.69 11.60
N ALA A 341 28.91 -11.92 12.53
CA ALA A 341 30.03 -12.36 13.36
C ALA A 341 29.70 -13.55 14.26
N ARG A 342 28.40 -13.82 14.47
CA ARG A 342 27.87 -14.98 15.17
C ARG A 342 28.15 -16.28 14.40
N SER A 343 28.41 -17.38 15.11
CA SER A 343 28.63 -18.72 14.53
C SER A 343 27.61 -19.79 14.99
N ASP A 344 26.92 -19.57 16.11
CA ASP A 344 25.96 -20.50 16.73
C ASP A 344 24.54 -20.36 16.15
N TRP A 345 24.42 -20.44 14.83
CA TRP A 345 23.15 -20.31 14.09
C TRP A 345 22.21 -21.49 14.31
N ALA A 346 22.75 -22.71 14.28
CA ALA A 346 21.97 -23.92 14.53
C ALA A 346 21.44 -24.00 15.97
N GLU A 347 22.23 -23.55 16.95
CA GLU A 347 21.80 -23.48 18.34
C GLU A 347 20.71 -22.41 18.54
N LEU A 348 20.85 -21.26 17.88
CA LEU A 348 19.81 -20.23 17.88
C LEU A 348 18.49 -20.76 17.30
N ALA A 349 18.55 -21.47 16.17
CA ALA A 349 17.40 -22.10 15.56
C ALA A 349 16.75 -23.12 16.51
N ALA A 350 17.54 -23.99 17.14
CA ALA A 350 17.02 -24.97 18.10
C ALA A 350 16.32 -24.30 19.30
N ARG A 351 16.90 -23.22 19.85
CA ARG A 351 16.29 -22.43 20.93
C ARG A 351 14.98 -21.78 20.49
N GLN A 352 14.94 -21.19 19.28
CA GLN A 352 13.72 -20.58 18.74
C GLN A 352 12.63 -21.62 18.48
N ALA A 353 12.97 -22.78 17.93
CA ALA A 353 12.06 -23.89 17.70
C ALA A 353 11.45 -24.43 19.01
N ALA A 354 12.23 -24.47 20.10
CA ALA A 354 11.77 -24.94 21.40
C ALA A 354 10.89 -23.92 22.14
N GLY A 355 11.25 -22.63 22.10
CA GLY A 355 10.53 -21.55 22.79
C GLY A 355 9.50 -20.84 21.91
N ALA A 356 9.90 -19.69 21.37
CA ALA A 356 9.04 -18.73 20.67
C ALA A 356 8.35 -19.27 19.39
N LEU A 357 8.84 -20.36 18.79
CA LEU A 357 8.23 -21.05 17.64
C LEU A 357 7.74 -22.46 18.00
N GLY A 358 7.76 -22.81 19.29
CA GLY A 358 7.39 -24.12 19.82
C GLY A 358 6.17 -24.02 20.73
N ALA A 359 6.38 -24.30 22.03
CA ALA A 359 5.30 -24.35 23.01
C ALA A 359 4.60 -22.99 23.17
N ASP A 360 5.36 -21.90 23.21
CA ASP A 360 4.81 -20.55 23.43
C ASP A 360 3.92 -20.11 22.28
N LEU A 361 4.34 -20.41 21.04
CA LEU A 361 3.55 -20.08 19.87
C LEU A 361 2.28 -20.91 19.78
N ARG A 362 2.34 -22.21 20.06
CA ARG A 362 1.16 -23.07 20.08
C ARG A 362 0.14 -22.57 21.10
N ALA A 363 0.57 -22.22 22.30
CA ALA A 363 -0.31 -21.64 23.32
C ALA A 363 -0.94 -20.32 22.87
N LEU A 364 -0.18 -19.47 22.17
CA LEU A 364 -0.65 -18.18 21.70
C LEU A 364 -1.58 -18.30 20.47
N THR A 365 -1.29 -19.22 19.55
CA THR A 365 -2.14 -19.57 18.41
C THR A 365 -3.43 -20.24 18.89
N GLU A 366 -3.36 -21.13 19.87
CA GLU A 366 -4.52 -21.74 20.52
C GLU A 366 -5.38 -20.68 21.23
N ALA A 367 -4.76 -19.74 21.96
CA ALA A 367 -5.48 -18.62 22.55
C ALA A 367 -6.15 -17.71 21.50
N ARG A 368 -5.49 -17.46 20.35
CA ARG A 368 -6.07 -16.72 19.22
C ARG A 368 -7.20 -17.49 18.56
N ALA A 369 -7.03 -18.79 18.34
CA ALA A 369 -8.03 -19.66 17.76
C ALA A 369 -9.26 -19.76 18.68
N ILE A 370 -9.06 -19.91 19.99
CA ILE A 370 -10.13 -19.86 20.99
C ILE A 370 -10.77 -18.48 21.01
N SER A 371 -10.02 -17.38 20.90
CA SER A 371 -10.59 -16.04 20.82
C SER A 371 -11.43 -15.84 19.55
N LEU A 372 -10.96 -16.32 18.40
CA LEU A 372 -11.67 -16.27 17.12
C LEU A 372 -12.90 -17.18 17.14
N LEU A 373 -12.78 -18.38 17.71
CA LEU A 373 -13.90 -19.30 17.93
C LEU A 373 -14.90 -18.72 18.89
N ARG A 374 -14.48 -18.04 19.97
CA ARG A 374 -15.40 -17.31 20.86
C ARG A 374 -16.05 -16.13 20.17
N SER A 375 -15.33 -15.40 19.33
CA SER A 375 -15.93 -14.35 18.49
C SER A 375 -16.92 -14.93 17.48
N PHE A 376 -16.63 -16.10 16.92
CA PHE A 376 -17.49 -16.80 15.98
C PHE A 376 -18.70 -17.44 16.67
N GLU A 377 -18.51 -18.06 17.83
CA GLU A 377 -19.54 -18.63 18.70
C GLU A 377 -20.42 -17.52 19.25
N PHE A 378 -19.86 -16.37 19.66
CA PHE A 378 -20.61 -15.16 19.96
C PHE A 378 -21.41 -14.65 18.75
N MET A 379 -20.85 -14.70 17.53
CA MET A 379 -21.58 -14.37 16.30
C MET A 379 -22.67 -15.40 15.97
N CYS A 380 -22.47 -16.69 16.25
CA CYS A 380 -23.45 -17.76 16.07
C CYS A 380 -24.53 -17.78 17.16
N GLU A 381 -24.21 -17.39 18.39
CA GLU A 381 -25.16 -17.16 19.48
C GLU A 381 -25.98 -15.89 19.24
N LEU A 382 -25.40 -14.92 18.52
CA LEU A 382 -26.11 -13.77 17.96
C LEU A 382 -26.92 -14.13 16.70
N GLU A 383 -26.77 -15.33 16.11
CA GLU A 383 -27.74 -15.84 15.15
C GLU A 383 -28.97 -16.34 15.92
N PRO A 384 -30.13 -15.68 15.81
CA PRO A 384 -31.34 -16.19 16.42
C PRO A 384 -31.67 -17.55 15.78
N SER A 385 -31.91 -18.55 16.63
CA SER A 385 -32.41 -19.87 16.27
C SER A 385 -33.44 -19.78 15.14
N VAL A 386 -33.27 -20.61 14.12
CA VAL A 386 -34.12 -20.75 12.94
C VAL A 386 -35.61 -20.85 13.33
N ALA A 387 -36.26 -19.69 13.42
CA ALA A 387 -37.70 -19.53 13.50
C ALA A 387 -38.06 -18.48 12.46
N THR A 388 -38.50 -18.99 11.30
CA THR A 388 -39.18 -18.26 10.23
C THR A 388 -38.38 -17.09 9.64
N ARG A 389 -37.86 -17.26 8.42
CA ARG A 389 -37.34 -16.16 7.59
C ARG A 389 -38.44 -15.11 7.40
N GLU A 390 -38.48 -14.13 8.28
CA GLU A 390 -38.98 -12.79 7.98
C GLU A 390 -37.76 -11.93 7.64
N GLN A 391 -37.82 -11.28 6.48
CA GLN A 391 -36.83 -10.31 6.03
C GLN A 391 -36.69 -9.22 7.10
N LYS A 392 -35.60 -9.24 7.89
CA LYS A 392 -35.21 -8.08 8.70
C LYS A 392 -34.76 -6.98 7.72
N GLY A 393 -35.58 -5.94 7.60
CA GLY A 393 -35.26 -4.74 6.84
C GLY A 393 -33.99 -4.03 7.35
N PRO A 394 -33.48 -3.04 6.60
CA PRO A 394 -32.23 -2.35 6.92
C PRO A 394 -32.25 -1.78 8.34
N GLU A 395 -31.06 -1.76 8.98
CA GLU A 395 -30.85 -1.15 10.29
C GLU A 395 -31.47 0.25 10.30
N ARG A 396 -32.39 0.53 11.22
CA ARG A 396 -33.25 1.73 11.07
C ARG A 396 -32.57 3.03 11.49
N ARG A 397 -31.42 2.97 12.16
CA ARG A 397 -30.76 4.14 12.74
C ARG A 397 -29.72 4.75 11.79
N VAL A 398 -29.77 6.07 11.65
CA VAL A 398 -28.77 6.88 10.95
C VAL A 398 -28.29 7.94 11.92
N SER A 399 -26.98 8.03 12.17
CA SER A 399 -26.42 9.01 13.10
C SER A 399 -25.65 10.10 12.36
N LEU A 400 -25.81 11.33 12.79
CA LEU A 400 -25.07 12.51 12.34
C LEU A 400 -24.27 13.05 13.52
N GLN A 401 -22.98 12.80 13.52
CA GLN A 401 -22.05 13.30 14.52
C GLN A 401 -21.50 14.66 14.07
N THR A 402 -21.44 15.63 14.96
CA THR A 402 -20.99 16.99 14.63
C THR A 402 -19.93 17.52 15.57
N TRP A 403 -19.00 18.29 15.02
CA TRP A 403 -17.93 18.99 15.73
C TRP A 403 -17.95 20.47 15.36
N ARG A 404 -17.61 21.35 16.30
CA ARG A 404 -17.46 22.79 16.10
C ARG A 404 -15.99 23.14 15.84
N GLY A 405 -15.73 24.07 14.93
CA GLY A 405 -14.38 24.58 14.65
C GLY A 405 -13.90 25.60 15.68
N LEU A 406 -12.61 25.56 16.03
CA LEU A 406 -11.98 26.43 17.04
C LEU A 406 -11.14 27.59 16.45
N GLY A 407 -11.06 27.72 15.12
CA GLY A 407 -10.38 28.81 14.41
C GLY A 407 -8.87 28.61 14.16
N ASP A 408 -8.22 27.72 14.91
CA ASP A 408 -6.81 27.29 14.77
C ASP A 408 -6.64 26.00 13.95
N GLY A 409 -7.71 25.53 13.30
CA GLY A 409 -7.80 24.23 12.63
C GLY A 409 -8.23 23.08 13.54
N GLY A 410 -8.42 23.31 14.84
CA GLY A 410 -8.94 22.33 15.79
C GLY A 410 -10.46 22.17 15.75
N PHE A 411 -10.94 20.98 16.15
CA PHE A 411 -12.37 20.64 16.25
C PHE A 411 -12.73 20.15 17.65
N GLU A 412 -13.82 20.68 18.22
CA GLU A 412 -14.40 20.18 19.49
C GLU A 412 -15.71 19.42 19.23
N PRO A 413 -15.97 18.28 19.90
CA PRO A 413 -17.25 17.57 19.77
C PRO A 413 -18.44 18.45 20.13
N TRP A 414 -19.49 18.47 19.29
CA TRP A 414 -20.65 19.34 19.47
C TRP A 414 -21.91 18.58 19.90
N ALA A 415 -22.46 17.73 19.02
CA ALA A 415 -23.65 16.94 19.28
C ALA A 415 -23.82 15.82 18.24
N ASP A 416 -24.48 14.75 18.66
CA ASP A 416 -24.90 13.65 17.79
C ASP A 416 -26.41 13.70 17.58
N PHE A 417 -26.84 13.58 16.34
CA PHE A 417 -28.26 13.59 15.95
C PHE A 417 -28.63 12.25 15.32
N ASP A 418 -29.53 11.54 15.96
CA ASP A 418 -30.01 10.24 15.46
C ASP A 418 -31.34 10.40 14.71
N PHE A 419 -31.39 9.79 13.53
CA PHE A 419 -32.57 9.68 12.70
C PHE A 419 -32.97 8.21 12.58
N SER A 420 -34.27 7.99 12.41
CA SER A 420 -34.82 6.67 12.10
C SER A 420 -35.34 6.65 10.67
N ILE A 421 -35.07 5.58 9.92
CA ILE A 421 -35.63 5.35 8.59
C ILE A 421 -37.14 5.11 8.74
N ASP A 422 -37.93 5.84 7.94
CA ASP A 422 -39.38 5.71 7.85
C ASP A 422 -39.75 4.43 7.11
N ALA A 423 -39.93 3.34 7.85
CA ALA A 423 -40.28 2.04 7.33
C ALA A 423 -41.70 1.98 6.71
N ALA A 424 -42.54 3.01 6.92
CA ALA A 424 -43.89 3.05 6.33
C ALA A 424 -43.87 3.48 4.86
N ARG A 425 -42.73 4.00 4.36
CA ARG A 425 -42.57 4.42 2.97
C ARG A 425 -41.55 3.53 2.25
N PRO A 426 -41.89 2.97 1.07
CA PRO A 426 -40.93 2.18 0.30
C PRO A 426 -39.76 3.05 -0.16
N PRO A 427 -38.54 2.48 -0.28
CA PRO A 427 -37.38 3.21 -0.79
C PRO A 427 -37.55 3.59 -2.26
N GLU A 428 -37.07 4.77 -2.63
CA GLU A 428 -37.08 5.28 -4.00
C GLU A 428 -35.76 4.90 -4.70
N PRO A 429 -35.77 4.25 -5.89
CA PRO A 429 -34.55 3.98 -6.64
C PRO A 429 -33.96 5.29 -7.18
N VAL A 430 -32.65 5.44 -7.06
CA VAL A 430 -31.90 6.63 -7.52
C VAL A 430 -30.73 6.18 -8.38
N GLU A 431 -30.61 6.76 -9.56
CA GLU A 431 -29.45 6.61 -10.44
C GLU A 431 -28.71 7.95 -10.49
N LEU A 432 -27.42 7.94 -10.16
CA LEU A 432 -26.55 9.12 -10.20
C LEU A 432 -25.44 8.85 -11.21
N ALA A 433 -25.44 9.58 -12.33
CA ALA A 433 -24.33 9.61 -13.27
C ALA A 433 -23.31 10.66 -12.81
N SER A 434 -22.01 10.34 -12.93
CA SER A 434 -20.96 11.33 -12.69
C SER A 434 -20.98 12.41 -13.79
N PRO A 435 -20.91 13.71 -13.45
CA PRO A 435 -20.84 14.77 -14.45
C PRO A 435 -19.57 14.69 -15.33
N ASP A 436 -18.48 14.14 -14.80
CA ASP A 436 -17.19 14.01 -15.50
C ASP A 436 -17.04 12.67 -16.26
N ALA A 437 -17.92 11.70 -15.98
CA ALA A 437 -17.91 10.38 -16.61
C ALA A 437 -19.34 9.79 -16.63
N PRO A 438 -20.18 10.18 -17.62
CA PRO A 438 -21.59 9.78 -17.68
C PRO A 438 -21.81 8.27 -17.85
N GLU A 439 -20.77 7.50 -18.18
CA GLU A 439 -20.79 6.05 -18.31
C GLU A 439 -20.75 5.31 -16.94
N LEU A 440 -20.31 6.00 -15.88
CA LEU A 440 -20.29 5.48 -14.52
C LEU A 440 -21.56 5.91 -13.78
N VAL A 441 -22.57 5.02 -13.76
CA VAL A 441 -23.84 5.25 -13.07
C VAL A 441 -23.85 4.51 -11.73
N ALA A 442 -23.86 5.27 -10.63
CA ALA A 442 -24.08 4.73 -9.29
C ALA A 442 -25.58 4.54 -9.05
N ARG A 443 -25.99 3.31 -8.73
CA ARG A 443 -27.39 2.96 -8.43
C ARG A 443 -27.56 2.78 -6.92
N GLY A 444 -28.60 3.38 -6.36
CA GLY A 444 -28.89 3.29 -4.93
C GLY A 444 -30.37 3.30 -4.61
N LEU A 445 -30.68 2.98 -3.36
CA LEU A 445 -32.01 3.07 -2.79
C LEU A 445 -32.05 4.21 -1.78
N ARG A 446 -32.99 5.14 -1.97
CA ARG A 446 -33.20 6.30 -1.10
C ARG A 446 -34.30 6.03 -0.10
N TYR A 447 -33.95 6.09 1.17
CA TYR A 447 -34.83 5.90 2.31
C TYR A 447 -35.14 7.26 2.95
N ARG A 448 -36.42 7.54 3.21
CA ARG A 448 -36.82 8.76 3.93
C ARG A 448 -36.59 8.59 5.42
N LEU A 449 -36.16 9.66 6.09
CA LEU A 449 -35.97 9.70 7.54
C LEU A 449 -37.21 10.29 8.22
N LEU A 450 -37.55 9.75 9.38
CA LEU A 450 -38.60 10.29 10.24
C LEU A 450 -38.22 11.71 10.71
N PRO A 451 -39.20 12.62 10.84
CA PRO A 451 -38.96 13.93 11.41
C PRO A 451 -38.43 13.81 12.85
N MET A 452 -37.46 14.65 13.22
CA MET A 452 -37.02 14.71 14.61
C MET A 452 -38.07 15.40 15.46
N GLU A 453 -38.56 14.74 16.52
CA GLU A 453 -39.45 15.37 17.49
C GLU A 453 -38.72 16.48 18.24
N THR A 454 -39.41 17.60 18.44
CA THR A 454 -38.89 18.86 19.02
C THR A 454 -38.39 18.76 20.48
N GLY A 455 -38.34 17.56 21.07
CA GLY A 455 -37.98 17.30 22.47
C GLY A 455 -36.68 16.50 22.70
N GLY A 456 -36.09 15.85 21.67
CA GLY A 456 -34.84 15.10 21.80
C GLY A 456 -33.65 15.88 21.25
N ASN A 457 -32.76 16.37 22.13
CA ASN A 457 -31.48 17.05 21.80
C ASN A 457 -31.51 17.96 20.55
N SER A 458 -32.53 18.84 20.43
CA SER A 458 -32.71 19.81 19.33
C SER A 458 -31.70 20.97 19.41
N ARG A 459 -30.42 20.66 19.62
CA ARG A 459 -29.34 21.65 19.63
C ARG A 459 -29.10 22.15 18.20
N PRO A 460 -29.00 23.47 17.97
CA PRO A 460 -28.61 24.01 16.68
C PRO A 460 -27.21 23.53 16.26
N LEU A 461 -26.97 23.37 14.96
CA LEU A 461 -25.66 23.02 14.41
C LEU A 461 -24.68 24.21 14.47
N PRO A 462 -23.36 23.96 14.60
CA PRO A 462 -22.37 25.01 14.53
C PRO A 462 -22.29 25.60 13.10
N VAL A 463 -21.93 26.89 13.00
CA VAL A 463 -21.77 27.58 11.70
C VAL A 463 -20.60 27.00 10.90
N GLN A 464 -19.48 26.73 11.58
CA GLN A 464 -18.29 26.13 11.00
C GLN A 464 -17.88 24.90 11.82
N GLY A 465 -17.52 23.81 11.14
CA GLY A 465 -17.20 22.58 11.84
C GLY A 465 -16.96 21.38 10.93
N ARG A 466 -17.17 20.19 11.49
CA ARG A 466 -17.12 18.91 10.77
C ARG A 466 -18.39 18.13 11.06
N ALA A 467 -18.90 17.42 10.07
CA ALA A 467 -20.02 16.51 10.21
C ALA A 467 -19.65 15.11 9.68
N VAL A 468 -20.08 14.07 10.39
CA VAL A 468 -19.87 12.67 10.00
C VAL A 468 -21.21 11.93 10.06
N ALA A 469 -21.63 11.39 8.93
CA ALA A 469 -22.78 10.49 8.82
C ALA A 469 -22.32 9.05 9.08
N VAL A 470 -23.05 8.32 9.93
CA VAL A 470 -22.77 6.93 10.29
C VAL A 470 -24.04 6.09 10.13
N HIS A 471 -23.95 5.00 9.38
CA HIS A 471 -25.06 4.06 9.20
C HIS A 471 -24.55 2.67 8.83
N ALA A 472 -24.96 1.64 9.58
CA ALA A 472 -24.62 0.23 9.30
C ALA A 472 -23.12 -0.02 9.03
N GLY A 473 -22.25 0.62 9.82
CA GLY A 473 -20.79 0.52 9.70
C GLY A 473 -20.16 1.35 8.57
N ARG A 474 -20.97 2.02 7.72
CA ARG A 474 -20.50 2.97 6.71
C ARG A 474 -20.42 4.37 7.30
N THR A 475 -19.41 5.15 6.89
CA THR A 475 -19.19 6.51 7.38
C THR A 475 -18.85 7.46 6.25
N ALA A 476 -19.42 8.67 6.25
CA ALA A 476 -19.05 9.74 5.33
C ALA A 476 -18.82 11.05 6.11
N ALA A 477 -17.72 11.74 5.84
CA ALA A 477 -17.32 12.95 6.55
C ALA A 477 -17.23 14.15 5.61
N ALA A 478 -17.63 15.33 6.08
CA ALA A 478 -17.43 16.59 5.36
C ALA A 478 -17.19 17.75 6.33
N LEU A 479 -16.57 18.82 5.83
CA LEU A 479 -16.54 20.10 6.51
C LEU A 479 -17.93 20.74 6.44
N LEU A 480 -18.33 21.34 7.56
CA LEU A 480 -19.62 21.99 7.72
C LEU A 480 -19.43 23.50 7.64
N GLU A 481 -20.10 24.13 6.69
CA GLU A 481 -20.23 25.59 6.59
C GLU A 481 -21.70 25.95 6.38
N LEU A 482 -22.29 26.65 7.36
CA LEU A 482 -23.69 27.05 7.34
C LEU A 482 -23.82 28.57 7.23
N PRO A 483 -24.91 29.08 6.64
CA PRO A 483 -25.22 30.51 6.66
C PRO A 483 -25.39 31.02 8.09
N SER A 484 -24.92 32.24 8.35
CA SER A 484 -25.01 32.87 9.67
C SER A 484 -25.46 34.33 9.61
N ALA A 485 -26.07 34.81 10.70
CA ALA A 485 -26.52 36.19 10.84
C ALA A 485 -25.70 36.93 11.91
N ALA A 486 -25.46 38.22 11.67
CA ALA A 486 -24.66 39.08 12.56
C ALA A 486 -25.38 39.38 13.89
N THR A 487 -26.70 39.47 13.88
CA THR A 487 -27.51 39.73 15.08
C THR A 487 -28.61 38.67 15.24
N ARG A 488 -29.07 38.48 16.48
CA ARG A 488 -30.07 37.47 16.84
C ARG A 488 -31.39 37.67 16.09
N ASP A 489 -31.82 38.93 15.96
CA ASP A 489 -33.08 39.30 15.33
C ASP A 489 -32.99 39.31 13.79
N ALA A 490 -31.77 39.38 13.24
CA ALA A 490 -31.53 39.33 11.81
C ALA A 490 -31.63 37.91 11.20
N CYS A 491 -31.47 36.81 11.96
CA CYS A 491 -31.59 35.44 11.41
C CYS A 491 -32.93 35.25 10.68
N ALA A 492 -34.03 35.80 11.22
CA ALA A 492 -35.37 35.61 10.65
C ALA A 492 -35.62 36.41 9.35
N ALA A 493 -34.86 37.47 9.11
CA ALA A 493 -34.98 38.33 7.93
C ALA A 493 -33.96 37.96 6.84
N GLU A 494 -32.73 37.58 7.23
CA GLU A 494 -31.58 37.45 6.32
C GLU A 494 -31.33 36.02 5.82
N LEU A 495 -31.74 35.00 6.57
CA LEU A 495 -31.38 33.61 6.27
C LEU A 495 -32.54 32.79 5.69
N PRO A 496 -32.30 31.81 4.79
CA PRO A 496 -33.37 30.97 4.27
C PRO A 496 -34.00 30.11 5.36
N ALA A 497 -35.32 29.91 5.29
CA ALA A 497 -36.09 29.15 6.27
C ALA A 497 -35.71 27.66 6.32
N VAL A 498 -35.22 27.10 5.21
CA VAL A 498 -34.79 25.70 5.08
C VAL A 498 -33.50 25.64 4.28
N VAL A 499 -32.53 24.84 4.74
CA VAL A 499 -31.28 24.52 4.03
C VAL A 499 -31.11 23.00 4.00
N TRP A 500 -30.48 22.48 2.95
CA TRP A 500 -30.15 21.06 2.84
C TRP A 500 -28.66 20.85 3.04
N LEU A 501 -28.31 19.98 3.98
CA LEU A 501 -26.95 19.50 4.19
C LEU A 501 -26.82 18.14 3.52
N THR A 502 -25.85 17.99 2.61
CA THR A 502 -25.55 16.70 1.96
C THR A 502 -24.18 16.20 2.43
N LEU A 503 -24.12 14.95 2.87
CA LEU A 503 -22.90 14.30 3.35
C LEU A 503 -22.67 13.00 2.60
N GLY A 504 -21.47 12.86 2.05
CA GLY A 504 -21.01 11.68 1.34
C GLY A 504 -21.44 11.61 -0.12
N LEU A 505 -20.65 10.85 -0.89
CA LEU A 505 -20.89 10.52 -2.29
C LEU A 505 -21.23 9.05 -2.40
N LEU A 506 -22.34 8.73 -3.06
CA LEU A 506 -22.86 7.37 -3.17
C LEU A 506 -21.85 6.39 -3.77
N ALA A 507 -21.04 6.85 -4.74
CA ALA A 507 -20.06 6.03 -5.44
C ALA A 507 -18.78 5.74 -4.63
N SER A 508 -18.33 6.68 -3.78
CA SER A 508 -17.09 6.51 -3.00
C SER A 508 -17.35 5.99 -1.58
N ASP A 509 -18.38 6.52 -0.92
CA ASP A 509 -18.63 6.28 0.51
C ASP A 509 -19.70 5.21 0.73
N GLY A 510 -20.33 4.74 -0.36
CA GLY A 510 -21.43 3.77 -0.33
C GLY A 510 -22.72 4.31 0.30
N LEU A 511 -22.75 5.58 0.71
CA LEU A 511 -23.93 6.28 1.22
C LEU A 511 -23.91 7.76 0.84
N ALA A 512 -25.09 8.38 0.78
CA ALA A 512 -25.27 9.83 0.72
C ALA A 512 -26.42 10.24 1.63
N LEU A 513 -26.13 11.03 2.67
CA LEU A 513 -27.10 11.52 3.63
C LEU A 513 -27.50 12.96 3.30
N GLN A 514 -28.79 13.19 3.08
CA GLN A 514 -29.38 14.52 2.90
C GLN A 514 -30.21 14.89 4.12
N VAL A 515 -29.75 15.86 4.91
CA VAL A 515 -30.43 16.34 6.12
C VAL A 515 -31.09 17.67 5.84
N ARG A 516 -32.39 17.76 6.13
CA ARG A 516 -33.16 19.00 6.10
C ARG A 516 -32.90 19.78 7.38
N LEU A 517 -32.34 20.97 7.23
CA LEU A 517 -32.12 21.93 8.30
C LEU A 517 -33.22 22.99 8.29
N VAL A 518 -33.82 23.24 9.45
CA VAL A 518 -34.85 24.26 9.64
C VAL A 518 -34.28 25.41 10.44
N ARG A 519 -34.53 26.63 9.97
CA ARG A 519 -34.08 27.86 10.63
C ARG A 519 -34.79 28.03 11.98
N VAL A 520 -34.02 28.41 12.99
CA VAL A 520 -34.50 28.81 14.31
C VAL A 520 -34.68 30.33 14.31
N GLU A 521 -35.91 30.81 14.43
CA GLU A 521 -36.22 32.25 14.34
C GLU A 521 -35.51 33.09 15.40
N ARG A 522 -35.35 32.54 16.60
CA ARG A 522 -34.60 33.16 17.70
C ARG A 522 -33.55 32.19 18.22
N PRO A 523 -32.35 32.17 17.64
CA PRO A 523 -31.32 31.20 18.02
C PRO A 523 -30.95 31.37 19.51
N PRO A 524 -30.80 30.27 20.26
CA PRO A 524 -30.45 30.31 21.68
C PRO A 524 -28.93 30.41 21.93
N LEU A 525 -28.10 30.09 20.93
CA LEU A 525 -26.66 29.93 21.09
C LEU A 525 -25.89 30.77 20.05
N ARG A 526 -24.82 31.40 20.52
CA ARG A 526 -23.87 32.18 19.71
C ARG A 526 -22.48 31.56 19.81
N ASP A 527 -21.82 31.43 18.67
CA ASP A 527 -20.42 31.07 18.59
C ASP A 527 -19.56 32.16 19.21
N ARG A 528 -18.76 31.81 20.22
CA ARG A 528 -17.87 32.74 20.91
C ARG A 528 -16.62 33.09 20.10
N VAL A 529 -16.23 32.23 19.15
CA VAL A 529 -15.02 32.36 18.33
C VAL A 529 -15.36 33.04 17.02
N ALA A 530 -16.38 32.54 16.30
CA ALA A 530 -16.81 33.11 15.02
C ALA A 530 -17.74 34.33 15.18
N GLY A 531 -18.22 34.62 16.40
CA GLY A 531 -19.11 35.75 16.67
C GLY A 531 -20.53 35.62 16.08
N ALA A 532 -20.89 34.45 15.55
CA ALA A 532 -22.09 34.20 14.75
C ALA A 532 -23.15 33.37 15.51
N TRP A 533 -24.43 33.47 15.15
CA TRP A 533 -25.50 32.69 15.79
C TRP A 533 -25.74 31.34 15.13
N PHE A 534 -26.00 30.30 15.93
CA PHE A 534 -26.38 28.98 15.41
C PHE A 534 -27.87 28.99 15.00
N CYS A 535 -28.13 29.38 13.76
CA CYS A 535 -29.50 29.61 13.29
C CYS A 535 -30.21 28.35 12.71
N TYR A 536 -29.60 27.15 12.68
CA TYR A 536 -30.19 25.96 12.03
C TYR A 536 -30.22 24.72 12.93
N ARG A 537 -31.33 23.95 12.85
CA ARG A 537 -31.48 22.64 13.52
C ARG A 537 -31.86 21.54 12.53
N PRO A 538 -31.45 20.28 12.73
CA PRO A 538 -31.88 19.18 11.89
C PRO A 538 -33.35 18.85 12.16
N ALA A 539 -34.11 18.55 11.11
CA ALA A 539 -35.54 18.27 11.20
C ALA A 539 -35.97 16.95 10.56
N GLY A 540 -35.12 16.33 9.73
CA GLY A 540 -35.40 15.10 9.00
C GLY A 540 -34.53 15.01 7.76
N GLY A 541 -34.86 14.14 6.80
CA GLY A 541 -34.03 13.99 5.61
C GLY A 541 -34.28 12.71 4.82
N ALA A 542 -33.26 12.30 4.07
CA ALA A 542 -33.21 11.01 3.40
C ALA A 542 -31.77 10.49 3.38
N ILE A 543 -31.60 9.18 3.48
CA ILE A 543 -30.32 8.50 3.25
C ILE A 543 -30.41 7.66 1.97
N THR A 544 -29.42 7.77 1.11
CA THR A 544 -29.29 6.94 -0.10
C THR A 544 -28.17 5.93 0.13
N LEU A 545 -28.45 4.66 -0.10
CA LEU A 545 -27.49 3.57 0.08
C LEU A 545 -27.17 2.93 -1.26
N LEU A 546 -25.89 2.66 -1.52
CA LEU A 546 -25.46 2.00 -2.74
C LEU A 546 -26.10 0.60 -2.83
N HIS A 547 -26.73 0.30 -3.96
CA HIS A 547 -27.35 -0.98 -4.23
C HIS A 547 -26.42 -1.79 -5.15
N GLU A 548 -25.72 -2.78 -4.59
CA GLU A 548 -24.93 -3.72 -5.39
C GLU A 548 -25.88 -4.64 -6.16
N PRO A 549 -25.68 -4.85 -7.47
CA PRO A 549 -26.42 -5.88 -8.19
C PRO A 549 -26.07 -7.23 -7.57
N LEU A 550 -27.09 -7.93 -7.08
CA LEU A 550 -26.98 -9.33 -6.67
C LEU A 550 -26.25 -10.09 -7.79
N SER A 551 -25.14 -10.73 -7.43
CA SER A 551 -24.50 -11.77 -8.24
C SER A 551 -25.54 -12.88 -8.52
N GLY A 552 -26.25 -12.73 -9.64
CA GLY A 552 -27.35 -13.58 -10.05
C GLY A 552 -27.61 -13.32 -11.53
N GLY A 553 -27.43 -14.37 -12.33
CA GLY A 553 -27.38 -14.35 -13.79
C GLY A 553 -28.38 -13.45 -14.50
N TRP A 554 -27.88 -12.83 -15.57
CA TRP A 554 -28.67 -12.33 -16.68
C TRP A 554 -29.77 -13.33 -17.04
N LYS A 555 -31.04 -12.90 -16.91
CA LYS A 555 -32.12 -13.38 -17.76
C LYS A 555 -32.69 -12.19 -18.49
N LEU A 556 -32.32 -12.11 -19.77
CA LEU A 556 -33.08 -11.42 -20.79
C LEU A 556 -34.50 -11.99 -20.80
N VAL A 557 -35.50 -11.11 -20.74
CA VAL A 557 -36.76 -11.25 -21.49
C VAL A 557 -36.88 -10.01 -22.35
#